data_AF-A0A257JSK4-F1
#
_entry.id   AF-A0A257JSK4-F1
#
_cell.length_a   1.000
_cell.length_b   1.000
_cell.length_c   1.000
_cell.angle_alpha   90.00
_cell.angle_beta   90.00
_cell.angle_gamma   90.00
#
_symmetry.space_group_name_H-M   'P 1'
#
loop_
_entity.id
_entity.type
_entity.pdbx_description
1 polymer ?
#
loop_
_entity_poly.entity_id
_entity_poly.type
_entity_poly.pdbx_seq_one_letter_code
_entity_poly.pdbx_strand_id
1 'polypeptide(L)'
;RHARNARVKEMYADMAAITRTLTTDALLALCGELDIPATRIHTIDSLPEHPHLQAVGLFQPQVHPTVGPMVAVRPPTLFARTPAELALPAPLLGEHSASVLAEAGFTPDEITTLQAQHIISTPETMP
;
A
#
# COMPACT_ATOMS: atom_id res chain seq x y z
N ARG A 1 8.37 27.77 -25.85
CA ARG A 1 7.11 27.26 -25.24
C ARG A 1 5.90 27.39 -26.16
N HIS A 2 5.61 28.59 -26.71
CA HIS A 2 4.45 28.81 -27.60
C HIS A 2 4.48 28.01 -28.92
N ALA A 3 5.63 27.93 -29.62
CA ALA A 3 5.74 27.19 -30.87
C ALA A 3 5.58 25.67 -30.73
N ARG A 4 6.12 25.07 -29.67
CA ARG A 4 5.99 23.62 -29.38
C ARG A 4 4.53 23.24 -29.10
N ASN A 5 3.84 24.06 -28.30
CA ASN A 5 2.45 23.78 -27.93
C ASN A 5 1.50 23.86 -29.13
N ALA A 6 1.82 24.67 -30.16
CA ALA A 6 1.03 24.76 -31.39
C ALA A 6 1.01 23.45 -32.18
N ARG A 7 2.05 22.61 -32.07
CA ARG A 7 2.21 21.34 -32.82
C ARG A 7 2.16 20.09 -31.94
N VAL A 8 1.63 20.22 -30.72
CA VAL A 8 1.64 19.12 -29.74
C VAL A 8 0.89 17.87 -30.24
N LYS A 9 -0.18 18.06 -31.02
CA LYS A 9 -0.96 16.94 -31.59
C LYS A 9 -0.14 16.12 -32.60
N GLU A 10 0.59 16.80 -33.48
CA GLU A 10 1.47 16.16 -34.46
C GLU A 10 2.59 15.39 -33.75
N MET A 11 3.23 16.02 -32.76
CA MET A 11 4.26 15.38 -31.95
C MET A 11 3.77 14.07 -31.28
N TYR A 12 2.57 14.08 -30.68
CA TYR A 12 2.00 12.86 -30.08
C TYR A 12 1.61 11.81 -31.14
N ALA A 13 1.18 12.22 -32.33
CA ALA A 13 0.89 11.30 -33.42
C ALA A 13 2.17 10.59 -33.91
N ASP A 14 3.27 11.33 -34.05
CA ASP A 14 4.58 10.79 -34.42
C ASP A 14 5.11 9.84 -33.35
N MET A 15 5.02 10.25 -32.07
CA MET A 15 5.37 9.37 -30.94
C MET A 15 4.58 8.07 -30.99
N ALA A 16 3.25 8.12 -31.14
CA ALA A 16 2.42 6.93 -31.20
C ALA A 16 2.76 6.04 -32.41
N ALA A 17 3.15 6.62 -33.54
CA ALA A 17 3.61 5.87 -34.71
C ALA A 17 4.92 5.13 -34.41
N ILE A 18 5.90 5.79 -33.80
CA ILE A 18 7.21 5.20 -33.46
C ILE A 18 7.06 4.13 -32.37
N THR A 19 6.30 4.39 -31.31
CA THR A 19 6.17 3.43 -30.20
C THR A 19 5.48 2.12 -30.61
N ARG A 20 4.76 2.09 -31.75
CA ARG A 20 4.16 0.86 -32.29
C ARG A 20 5.16 -0.02 -33.06
N THR A 21 6.30 0.51 -33.47
CA THR A 21 7.31 -0.25 -34.23
C THR A 21 8.39 -0.87 -33.35
N LEU A 22 8.39 -0.57 -32.05
CA LEU A 22 9.38 -1.03 -31.09
C LEU A 22 8.73 -1.80 -29.94
N THR A 23 9.46 -2.75 -29.37
CA THR A 23 9.08 -3.32 -28.06
C THR A 23 9.32 -2.30 -26.96
N THR A 24 8.65 -2.45 -25.81
CA THR A 24 8.86 -1.60 -24.65
C THR A 24 10.33 -1.58 -24.21
N ASP A 25 11.02 -2.72 -24.23
CA ASP A 25 12.44 -2.81 -23.85
C ASP A 25 13.35 -2.05 -24.82
N ALA A 26 13.14 -2.20 -26.13
CA ALA A 26 13.92 -1.48 -27.13
C ALA A 26 13.70 0.04 -27.03
N LEU A 27 12.46 0.46 -26.78
CA LEU A 27 12.14 1.87 -26.58
C LEU A 27 12.78 2.45 -25.31
N LEU A 28 12.75 1.71 -24.19
CA LEU A 28 13.37 2.15 -22.94
C LEU A 28 14.90 2.24 -23.06
N ALA A 29 15.54 1.30 -23.75
CA ALA A 29 16.97 1.36 -24.03
C ALA A 29 17.32 2.62 -24.86
N LEU A 30 16.58 2.88 -25.93
CA LEU A 30 16.76 4.09 -26.75
C LEU A 30 16.54 5.38 -25.96
N CYS A 31 15.50 5.43 -25.12
CA CYS A 31 15.25 6.57 -24.25
C CYS A 31 16.40 6.79 -23.26
N GLY A 32 16.99 5.71 -22.72
CA GLY A 32 18.17 5.79 -21.86
C GLY A 32 19.40 6.34 -22.56
N GLU A 33 19.67 5.93 -23.80
CA GLU A 33 20.77 6.47 -24.61
C GLU A 33 20.60 7.97 -24.93
N LEU A 34 19.36 8.41 -25.12
CA LEU A 34 19.02 9.79 -25.47
C LEU A 34 18.74 10.70 -24.26
N ASP A 35 18.92 10.19 -23.04
CA ASP A 35 18.59 10.90 -21.79
C ASP A 35 17.14 11.40 -21.73
N ILE A 36 16.22 10.59 -22.25
CA ILE A 36 14.77 10.84 -22.23
C ILE A 36 14.16 10.04 -21.07
N PRO A 37 13.49 10.69 -20.11
CA PRO A 37 12.85 9.98 -19.00
C PRO A 37 11.64 9.18 -19.52
N ALA A 38 11.73 7.87 -19.41
CA ALA A 38 10.66 6.94 -19.77
C ALA A 38 10.59 5.80 -18.74
N THR A 39 9.38 5.26 -18.54
CA THR A 39 9.17 4.10 -17.67
C THR A 39 8.18 3.13 -18.32
N ARG A 40 8.32 1.85 -18.01
CA ARG A 40 7.30 0.84 -18.32
C ARG A 40 6.03 1.16 -17.53
N ILE A 41 4.88 0.94 -18.15
CA ILE A 41 3.60 0.91 -17.46
C ILE A 41 3.43 -0.50 -16.88
N HIS A 42 3.34 -0.59 -15.55
CA HIS A 42 3.17 -1.85 -14.83
C HIS A 42 1.69 -2.14 -14.55
N THR A 43 1.29 -3.40 -14.61
CA THR A 43 0.02 -3.88 -14.05
C THR A 43 0.14 -4.03 -12.54
N ILE A 44 -0.99 -4.06 -11.83
CA ILE A 44 -1.03 -4.28 -10.37
C ILE A 44 -0.28 -5.56 -10.00
N ASP A 45 -0.50 -6.65 -10.75
CA ASP A 45 0.11 -7.95 -10.50
C ASP A 45 1.63 -7.98 -10.71
N SER A 46 2.18 -7.06 -11.52
CA SER A 46 3.63 -6.96 -11.77
C SER A 46 4.38 -6.07 -10.77
N LEU A 47 3.66 -5.32 -9.93
CA LEU A 47 4.29 -4.43 -8.93
C LEU A 47 5.18 -5.18 -7.92
N PRO A 48 4.82 -6.36 -7.40
CA PRO A 48 5.69 -7.10 -6.47
C PRO A 48 7.05 -7.48 -7.06
N GLU A 49 7.15 -7.56 -8.39
CA GLU A 49 8.38 -7.89 -9.11
C GLU A 49 9.21 -6.65 -9.47
N HIS A 50 8.69 -5.44 -9.24
CA HIS A 50 9.36 -4.21 -9.61
C HIS A 50 10.66 -4.03 -8.79
N PRO A 51 11.84 -3.88 -9.43
CA PRO A 51 13.14 -3.88 -8.74
C PRO A 51 13.24 -2.86 -7.61
N HIS A 52 12.75 -1.63 -7.85
CA HIS A 52 12.74 -0.60 -6.82
C HIS A 52 11.82 -0.96 -5.63
N LEU A 53 10.65 -1.54 -5.88
CA LEU A 53 9.68 -1.85 -4.83
C LEU A 53 10.18 -2.99 -3.93
N GLN A 54 10.91 -3.95 -4.50
CA GLN A 54 11.64 -4.96 -3.75
C GLN A 54 12.80 -4.35 -2.95
N ALA A 55 13.62 -3.50 -3.58
CA ALA A 55 14.77 -2.87 -2.94
C ALA A 55 14.38 -2.02 -1.72
N VAL A 56 13.23 -1.36 -1.76
CA VAL A 56 12.71 -0.57 -0.63
C VAL A 56 11.79 -1.37 0.30
N GLY A 57 11.58 -2.66 0.03
CA GLY A 57 10.73 -3.54 0.83
C GLY A 57 9.29 -3.00 0.99
N LEU A 58 8.70 -2.47 -0.09
CA LEU A 58 7.38 -1.82 -0.02
C LEU A 58 6.28 -2.81 0.39
N PHE A 59 6.30 -4.00 -0.22
CA PHE A 59 5.37 -5.08 0.05
C PHE A 59 5.97 -6.03 1.09
N GLN A 60 5.28 -6.22 2.20
CA GLN A 60 5.75 -7.04 3.32
C GLN A 60 4.78 -8.20 3.57
N PRO A 61 5.27 -9.45 3.61
CA PRO A 61 4.44 -10.58 4.00
C PRO A 61 4.10 -10.48 5.50
N GLN A 62 2.85 -10.74 5.85
CA GLN A 62 2.37 -10.79 7.23
C GLN A 62 1.36 -11.95 7.40
N VAL A 63 1.15 -12.38 8.63
CA VAL A 63 0.14 -13.40 8.96
C VAL A 63 -0.89 -12.76 9.89
N HIS A 64 -2.13 -12.65 9.41
CA HIS A 64 -3.24 -12.18 10.20
C HIS A 64 -3.83 -13.33 11.02
N PRO A 65 -4.16 -13.15 12.31
CA PRO A 65 -4.67 -14.22 13.17
C PRO A 65 -5.88 -14.97 12.60
N THR A 66 -6.77 -14.26 11.90
CA THR A 66 -8.00 -14.84 11.32
C THR A 66 -7.97 -15.11 9.82
N VAL A 67 -7.26 -14.29 9.03
CA VAL A 67 -7.26 -14.37 7.55
C VAL A 67 -6.07 -15.17 7.02
N GLY A 68 -5.05 -15.40 7.86
CA GLY A 68 -3.85 -16.12 7.47
C GLY A 68 -2.84 -15.25 6.69
N PRO A 69 -2.04 -15.86 5.80
CA PRO A 69 -0.99 -15.15 5.05
C PRO A 69 -1.56 -14.06 4.14
N MET A 70 -0.98 -12.87 4.21
CA MET A 70 -1.33 -11.75 3.34
C MET A 70 -0.11 -10.84 3.08
N VAL A 71 -0.27 -9.89 2.16
CA VAL A 71 0.75 -8.87 1.85
C VAL A 71 0.26 -7.51 2.31
N ALA A 72 1.06 -6.84 3.15
CA ALA A 72 0.85 -5.46 3.57
C ALA A 72 1.69 -4.50 2.72
N VAL A 73 1.25 -3.25 2.62
CA VAL A 73 2.07 -2.15 2.12
C VAL A 73 2.60 -1.37 3.33
N ARG A 74 3.92 -1.29 3.48
CA ARG A 74 4.51 -0.48 4.56
C ARG A 74 4.26 1.01 4.35
N PRO A 75 4.33 1.85 5.41
CA PRO A 75 4.33 3.30 5.24
C PRO A 75 5.36 3.73 4.18
N PRO A 76 4.97 4.54 3.16
CA PRO A 76 5.85 4.79 2.01
C PRO A 76 7.05 5.67 2.40
N THR A 77 6.89 6.52 3.41
CA THR A 77 7.94 7.40 3.93
C THR A 77 8.84 6.69 4.93
N LEU A 78 10.14 6.95 4.82
CA LEU A 78 11.16 6.42 5.72
C LEU A 78 11.66 7.53 6.65
N PHE A 79 11.67 7.26 7.95
CA PHE A 79 12.19 8.17 8.97
C PHE A 79 13.38 7.54 9.67
N ALA A 80 14.54 8.20 9.60
CA ALA A 80 15.77 7.66 10.19
C ALA A 80 15.75 7.57 11.72
N ARG A 81 15.02 8.46 12.40
CA ARG A 81 14.97 8.53 13.88
C ARG A 81 13.76 7.83 14.49
N THR A 82 12.65 7.76 13.76
CA THR A 82 11.38 7.20 14.22
C THR A 82 10.78 6.35 13.11
N PRO A 83 11.38 5.18 12.80
CA PRO A 83 10.89 4.31 11.74
C PRO A 83 9.40 4.03 11.90
N ALA A 84 8.63 4.20 10.83
CA ALA A 84 7.21 3.87 10.81
C ALA A 84 7.06 2.39 10.44
N GLU A 85 6.53 1.60 11.35
CA GLU A 85 6.40 0.15 11.21
C GLU A 85 4.94 -0.27 11.38
N LEU A 86 4.53 -1.31 10.64
CA LEU A 86 3.28 -2.02 10.90
C LEU A 86 3.52 -3.00 12.05
N ALA A 87 3.29 -2.54 13.28
CA ALA A 87 3.60 -3.32 14.48
C ALA A 87 2.56 -4.42 14.78
N LEU A 88 1.29 -4.19 14.44
CA LEU A 88 0.18 -5.07 14.78
C LEU A 88 -0.73 -5.30 13.56
N PRO A 89 -1.33 -6.51 13.44
CA PRO A 89 -2.40 -6.75 12.48
C PRO A 89 -3.61 -5.88 12.81
N ALA A 90 -4.56 -5.80 11.88
CA ALA A 90 -5.83 -5.13 12.14
C ALA A 90 -6.56 -5.83 13.29
N PRO A 91 -7.03 -5.09 14.31
CA PRO A 91 -7.73 -5.71 15.42
C PRO A 91 -9.09 -6.25 15.00
N LEU A 92 -9.53 -7.30 15.68
CA LEU A 92 -10.90 -7.79 15.61
C LEU A 92 -11.87 -6.79 16.25
N LEU A 93 -13.15 -6.95 15.92
CA LEU A 93 -14.20 -6.14 16.51
C LEU A 93 -14.20 -6.33 18.05
N GLY A 94 -13.94 -5.24 18.76
CA GLY A 94 -13.94 -5.25 20.22
C GLY A 94 -12.73 -5.90 20.88
N GLU A 95 -11.67 -6.24 20.13
CA GLU A 95 -10.44 -6.87 20.66
C GLU A 95 -9.84 -6.12 21.86
N HIS A 96 -9.87 -4.79 21.79
CA HIS A 96 -9.30 -3.93 22.81
C HIS A 96 -10.33 -3.31 23.76
N SER A 97 -11.63 -3.63 23.65
CA SER A 97 -12.69 -2.98 24.46
C SER A 97 -12.43 -3.10 25.96
N ALA A 98 -12.10 -4.30 26.44
CA ALA A 98 -11.85 -4.53 27.86
C ALA A 98 -10.56 -3.84 28.34
N SER A 99 -9.48 -3.85 27.54
CA SER A 99 -8.21 -3.17 27.88
C SER A 99 -8.42 -1.66 28.03
N VAL A 100 -9.08 -1.04 27.05
CA VAL A 100 -9.32 0.41 27.05
C VAL A 100 -10.21 0.84 28.22
N LEU A 101 -11.23 0.05 28.58
CA LEU A 101 -12.09 0.35 29.74
C LEU A 101 -11.34 0.17 31.07
N ALA A 102 -10.49 -0.85 31.20
CA ALA A 102 -9.66 -1.03 32.38
C ALA A 102 -8.68 0.15 32.55
N GLU A 103 -8.06 0.61 31.45
CA GLU A 103 -7.20 1.81 31.44
C GLU A 103 -7.97 3.08 31.81
N ALA A 104 -9.25 3.16 31.47
CA ALA A 104 -10.15 4.25 31.85
C ALA A 104 -10.64 4.18 33.31
N GLY A 105 -10.32 3.11 34.05
CA GLY A 105 -10.65 2.95 35.47
C GLY A 105 -11.92 2.15 35.77
N PHE A 106 -12.51 1.47 34.78
CA PHE A 106 -13.63 0.56 35.03
C PHE A 106 -13.15 -0.71 35.72
N THR A 107 -13.96 -1.21 36.66
CA THR A 107 -13.72 -2.47 37.34
C THR A 107 -14.08 -3.67 36.43
N PRO A 108 -13.51 -4.87 36.67
CA PRO A 108 -13.87 -6.07 35.92
C PRO A 108 -15.38 -6.35 35.92
N ASP A 109 -16.06 -6.13 37.06
CA ASP A 109 -17.50 -6.38 37.21
C ASP A 109 -18.34 -5.42 36.35
N GLU A 110 -17.94 -4.14 36.25
CA GLU A 110 -18.60 -3.17 35.37
C GLU A 110 -18.40 -3.54 33.90
N ILE A 111 -17.20 -3.96 33.50
CA ILE A 111 -16.91 -4.37 32.12
C ILE A 111 -17.76 -5.58 31.74
N THR A 112 -17.87 -6.60 32.61
CA THR A 112 -18.74 -7.75 32.38
C THR A 112 -20.21 -7.36 32.30
N THR A 113 -20.66 -6.39 33.10
CA THR A 113 -22.04 -5.86 33.03
C THR A 113 -22.31 -5.19 31.69
N LEU A 114 -21.39 -4.36 31.20
CA LEU A 114 -21.49 -3.70 29.90
C LEU A 114 -21.50 -4.70 28.74
N GLN A 115 -20.71 -5.78 28.83
CA GLN A 115 -20.74 -6.88 27.86
C GLN A 115 -22.10 -7.59 27.86
N ALA A 116 -22.62 -7.94 29.04
CA ALA A 116 -23.92 -8.62 29.18
C ALA A 116 -25.09 -7.76 28.68
N GLN A 117 -24.98 -6.44 28.76
CA GLN A 117 -25.96 -5.49 28.24
C GLN A 117 -25.79 -5.20 26.74
N HIS A 118 -24.82 -5.83 26.06
CA HIS A 118 -24.45 -5.59 24.66
C HIS A 118 -24.06 -4.13 24.34
N ILE A 119 -23.55 -3.40 25.35
CA ILE A 119 -23.04 -2.04 25.17
C ILE A 119 -21.64 -2.07 24.55
N ILE A 120 -20.86 -3.10 24.87
CA ILE A 120 -19.52 -3.35 24.30
C ILE A 120 -19.42 -4.78 23.75
N SER A 121 -18.56 -4.96 22.77
CA SER A 121 -18.25 -6.28 22.18
C SER A 121 -16.80 -6.69 22.49
N THR A 122 -16.56 -8.00 22.53
CA THR A 122 -15.22 -8.61 22.60
C THR A 122 -15.11 -9.75 21.59
N PRO A 123 -13.90 -10.19 21.21
CA PRO A 123 -13.73 -11.24 20.19
C PRO A 123 -14.43 -12.55 20.56
N GLU A 124 -14.49 -12.87 21.86
CA GLU A 124 -15.12 -14.09 22.39
C GLU A 124 -16.66 -14.08 22.33
N THR A 125 -17.28 -12.90 22.18
CA THR A 125 -18.74 -12.75 22.10
C THR A 125 -19.29 -12.79 20.67
N MET A 126 -18.43 -12.99 19.66
CA MET A 126 -18.84 -13.17 18.27
C MET A 126 -18.88 -14.66 17.90
N PRO A 127 -19.95 -15.15 17.25
CA PRO A 127 -20.03 -16.52 16.74
C PRO A 127 -19.05 -16.80 15.58
#